data_AF-A0A2N0Q935-F1
#
_entry.id   AF-A0A2N0Q935-F1
#
_cell.length_a   1.000
_cell.length_b   1.000
_cell.length_c   1.000
_cell.angle_alpha   90.00
_cell.angle_beta   90.00
_cell.angle_gamma   90.00
#
_symmetry.space_group_name_H-M   'P 1'
#
loop_
_entity.id
_entity.type
_entity.pdbx_description
1 polymer ?
#
loop_
_entity_poly.entity_id
_entity_poly.type
_entity_poly.pdbx_seq_one_letter_code
_entity_poly.pdbx_strand_id
1 'polypeptide(L)'
;MTRGYSLEQDLKLLINNPKYSDLEILCENEKKLYGCRAILAARSEVFDRLLYNGMKEKMTFSTPEYEVFRYSAILAAKQVSNDAYTTLMKLLPTLEQMQMDNSVQVKNKFITDHQNVAKELKPLVEFIDFKRIKGQILTDVIDPLEIIPSKIILNVYRDIVRSNNSNLNYIRGIPTMYVWDEKECICSSENFNYKSWAGGQSTGWVLGSSGNCFNSGTSIGYCSSFKDGTKITVHLDMNKRTCAFTVNGIKYPEVSGWNNLPSKLYPVVSLKFPGLLRIQTHQKI
;
A
#
# COMPACT_ATOMS: atom_id res chain seq x y z
N MET A 1 -32.54 23.48 11.07
CA MET A 1 -31.61 24.40 10.39
C MET A 1 -32.10 24.64 8.99
N THR A 2 -32.15 25.90 8.55
CA THR A 2 -32.48 26.28 7.18
C THR A 2 -31.30 25.93 6.28
N ARG A 3 -31.55 25.16 5.21
CA ARG A 3 -30.50 24.79 4.24
C ARG A 3 -29.99 26.03 3.50
N GLY A 4 -28.72 26.02 3.12
CA GLY A 4 -28.09 27.09 2.35
C GLY A 4 -27.54 28.23 3.19
N TYR A 5 -27.65 28.16 4.52
CA TYR A 5 -27.13 29.19 5.43
C TYR A 5 -25.64 28.97 5.76
N SER A 6 -25.18 27.73 5.84
CA SER A 6 -23.79 27.38 6.10
C SER A 6 -23.39 26.15 5.30
N LEU A 7 -22.47 26.35 4.35
CA LEU A 7 -21.95 25.26 3.53
C LEU A 7 -21.35 24.13 4.37
N GLU A 8 -20.65 24.45 5.46
CA GLU A 8 -20.09 23.45 6.36
C GLU A 8 -21.20 22.60 7.02
N GLN A 9 -22.25 23.24 7.53
CA GLN A 9 -23.38 22.54 8.14
C GLN A 9 -24.13 21.70 7.10
N ASP A 10 -24.30 22.24 5.89
CA ASP A 10 -24.97 21.55 4.79
C ASP A 10 -24.16 20.32 4.31
N LEU A 11 -22.83 20.43 4.21
CA LEU A 11 -21.95 19.31 3.83
C LEU A 11 -21.84 18.25 4.92
N LYS A 12 -21.93 18.61 6.21
CA LYS A 12 -21.99 17.63 7.31
C LYS A 12 -23.17 16.67 7.16
N LEU A 13 -24.28 17.11 6.57
CA LEU A 13 -25.45 16.26 6.33
C LEU A 13 -25.18 15.14 5.30
N LEU A 14 -24.13 15.25 4.48
CA LEU A 14 -23.76 14.26 3.48
C LEU A 14 -22.96 13.09 4.08
N ILE A 15 -22.34 13.28 5.24
CA ILE A 15 -21.46 12.28 5.85
C ILE A 15 -22.30 11.11 6.36
N ASN A 16 -22.03 9.90 5.85
CA ASN A 16 -22.68 8.65 6.25
C ASN A 16 -24.22 8.71 6.25
N ASN A 17 -24.79 9.34 5.21
CA ASN A 17 -26.23 9.56 5.09
C ASN A 17 -26.84 8.76 3.91
N PRO A 18 -27.71 7.78 4.15
CA PRO A 18 -28.27 6.93 3.09
C PRO A 18 -29.10 7.70 2.07
N LYS A 19 -29.71 8.84 2.45
CA LYS A 19 -30.54 9.64 1.55
C LYS A 19 -29.73 10.36 0.47
N TYR A 20 -28.50 10.75 0.79
CA TYR A 20 -27.65 11.59 -0.07
C TYR A 20 -26.47 10.85 -0.69
N SER A 21 -26.32 9.57 -0.36
CA SER A 21 -25.20 8.75 -0.81
C SER A 21 -25.53 8.02 -2.12
N ASP A 22 -24.53 7.89 -2.98
CA ASP A 22 -24.55 7.17 -4.26
C ASP A 22 -23.61 5.94 -4.25
N LEU A 23 -23.09 5.60 -3.06
CA LEU A 23 -22.24 4.46 -2.78
C LEU A 23 -22.53 3.90 -1.38
N GLU A 24 -22.58 2.57 -1.29
CA GLU A 24 -22.47 1.84 -0.02
C GLU A 24 -21.10 1.17 0.08
N ILE A 25 -20.43 1.32 1.22
CA ILE A 25 -19.20 0.61 1.57
C ILE A 25 -19.57 -0.46 2.59
N LEU A 26 -19.38 -1.72 2.24
CA LEU A 26 -19.57 -2.85 3.14
C LEU A 26 -18.27 -3.14 3.88
N CYS A 27 -18.29 -2.96 5.20
CA CYS A 27 -17.16 -3.30 6.07
C CYS A 27 -17.13 -4.81 6.38
N GLU A 28 -15.98 -5.31 6.81
CA GLU A 28 -15.78 -6.73 7.15
C GLU A 28 -16.74 -7.23 8.24
N ASN A 29 -17.11 -6.36 9.19
CA ASN A 29 -18.07 -6.65 10.25
C ASN A 29 -19.54 -6.44 9.84
N GLU A 30 -19.81 -6.51 8.53
CA GLU A 30 -21.14 -6.31 7.92
C GLU A 30 -21.76 -4.92 8.13
N LYS A 31 -21.04 -3.98 8.76
CA LYS A 31 -21.51 -2.60 8.86
C LYS A 31 -21.50 -1.95 7.48
N LYS A 32 -22.57 -1.21 7.19
CA LYS A 32 -22.68 -0.37 6.00
C LYS A 32 -22.31 1.06 6.31
N LEU A 33 -21.43 1.63 5.50
CA LEU A 33 -21.16 3.06 5.47
C LEU A 33 -21.69 3.65 4.17
N TYR A 34 -22.25 4.84 4.24
CA TYR A 34 -22.84 5.54 3.11
C TYR A 34 -21.89 6.67 2.68
N GLY A 35 -21.58 6.75 1.39
CA GLY A 35 -20.63 7.72 0.86
C GLY A 35 -21.07 8.36 -0.45
N CYS A 36 -20.48 9.52 -0.75
CA CYS A 36 -20.65 10.23 -2.02
C CYS A 36 -19.41 10.03 -2.90
N ARG A 37 -19.56 9.42 -4.08
CA ARG A 37 -18.46 9.09 -4.99
C ARG A 37 -17.62 10.31 -5.35
N ALA A 38 -18.27 11.41 -5.71
CA ALA A 38 -17.60 12.65 -6.08
C ALA A 38 -16.75 13.23 -4.94
N ILE A 39 -17.24 13.17 -3.69
CA ILE A 39 -16.50 13.67 -2.53
C ILE A 39 -15.29 12.77 -2.25
N LEU A 40 -15.48 11.45 -2.27
CA LEU A 40 -14.40 10.49 -2.06
C LEU A 40 -13.31 10.62 -3.12
N ALA A 41 -13.69 10.69 -4.40
CA ALA A 41 -12.78 10.88 -5.52
C ALA A 41 -12.01 12.20 -5.45
N ALA A 42 -12.70 13.32 -5.21
CA ALA A 42 -12.07 14.63 -5.09
C ALA A 42 -11.08 14.73 -3.91
N ARG A 43 -11.18 13.83 -2.93
CA ARG A 43 -10.35 13.82 -1.72
C ARG A 43 -9.24 12.78 -1.74
N SER A 44 -9.25 11.87 -2.71
CA SER A 44 -8.29 10.77 -2.80
C SER A 44 -8.14 10.32 -4.24
N GLU A 45 -6.93 10.45 -4.80
CA GLU A 45 -6.61 9.92 -6.13
C GLU A 45 -6.92 8.43 -6.25
N VAL A 46 -6.82 7.70 -5.14
CA VAL A 46 -7.16 6.29 -5.08
C VAL A 46 -8.65 6.08 -5.31
N PHE A 47 -9.51 6.83 -4.60
CA PHE A 47 -10.95 6.74 -4.81
C PHE A 47 -11.37 7.29 -6.17
N ASP A 48 -10.68 8.30 -6.69
CA ASP A 48 -10.92 8.81 -8.05
C ASP A 48 -10.71 7.73 -9.10
N ARG A 49 -9.55 7.06 -9.06
CA ARG A 49 -9.26 5.95 -9.97
C ARG A 49 -10.23 4.78 -9.77
N LEU A 50 -10.56 4.45 -8.53
CA LEU A 50 -11.41 3.31 -8.19
C LEU A 50 -12.86 3.52 -8.64
N LEU A 51 -13.39 4.74 -8.47
CA LEU A 51 -14.80 5.03 -8.66
C LEU A 51 -15.13 5.53 -10.07
N TYR A 52 -14.19 6.22 -10.75
CA TYR A 52 -14.44 6.85 -12.06
C TYR A 52 -13.58 6.30 -13.21
N ASN A 53 -12.35 5.82 -12.96
CA ASN A 53 -11.44 5.38 -14.03
C ASN A 53 -11.51 3.87 -14.34
N GLY A 54 -12.58 3.19 -13.91
CA GLY A 54 -12.88 1.83 -14.34
C GLY A 54 -11.81 0.80 -14.02
N MET A 55 -11.08 0.96 -12.91
CA MET A 55 -10.14 -0.06 -12.45
C MET A 55 -10.89 -1.38 -12.19
N LYS A 56 -10.73 -2.34 -13.11
CA LYS A 56 -11.29 -3.70 -13.02
C LYS A 56 -10.50 -4.60 -12.05
N GLU A 57 -9.33 -4.16 -11.59
CA GLU A 57 -8.47 -4.94 -10.71
C GLU A 57 -8.86 -4.72 -9.24
N LYS A 58 -8.94 -5.83 -8.48
CA LYS A 58 -9.07 -5.81 -7.02
C LYS A 58 -7.90 -5.01 -6.46
N MET A 59 -8.13 -3.74 -6.13
CA MET A 59 -7.13 -2.93 -5.46
C MET A 59 -6.91 -3.48 -4.05
N THR A 60 -5.78 -4.14 -3.83
CA THR A 60 -5.37 -4.62 -2.52
C THR A 60 -4.71 -3.47 -1.76
N PHE A 61 -5.41 -2.96 -0.75
CA PHE A 61 -4.85 -1.98 0.17
C PHE A 61 -4.02 -2.70 1.22
N SER A 62 -2.81 -2.21 1.41
CA SER A 62 -1.85 -2.75 2.35
C SER A 62 -1.16 -1.57 2.99
N THR A 63 -1.57 -1.21 4.19
CA THR A 63 -1.00 -0.07 4.93
C THR A 63 -0.47 -0.58 6.26
N PRO A 64 0.82 -0.34 6.58
CA PRO A 64 1.34 -0.58 7.92
C PRO A 64 0.46 0.11 8.96
N GLU A 65 0.11 -0.61 10.02
CA GLU A 65 -0.77 -0.08 11.08
C GLU A 65 -0.16 1.16 11.75
N TYR A 66 1.17 1.21 11.83
CA TYR A 66 1.90 2.40 12.26
C TYR A 66 1.63 3.62 11.38
N GLU A 67 1.55 3.48 10.05
CA GLU A 67 1.26 4.60 9.15
C GLU A 67 -0.18 5.10 9.32
N VAL A 68 -1.12 4.18 9.62
CA VAL A 68 -2.51 4.54 9.97
C VAL A 68 -2.53 5.38 11.25
N PHE A 69 -1.80 4.95 12.29
CA PHE A 69 -1.65 5.71 13.53
C PHE A 69 -0.99 7.07 13.28
N ARG A 70 0.15 7.09 12.58
CA ARG A 70 0.93 8.29 12.28
C ARG A 70 0.09 9.33 11.58
N TYR A 71 -0.63 8.95 10.52
CA TYR A 71 -1.54 9.83 9.81
C TYR A 71 -2.64 10.39 10.72
N SER A 72 -3.28 9.52 11.51
CA SER A 72 -4.35 9.89 12.43
C SER A 72 -3.88 10.90 13.49
N ALA A 73 -2.71 10.66 14.07
CA ALA A 73 -2.11 11.55 15.07
C ALA A 73 -1.74 12.91 14.48
N ILE A 74 -1.12 12.95 13.29
CA ILE A 74 -0.78 14.20 12.59
C ILE A 74 -2.04 14.99 12.22
N LEU A 75 -3.10 14.31 11.78
CA LEU A 75 -4.39 14.95 11.45
C LEU A 75 -5.06 15.54 12.69
N ALA A 76 -5.11 14.80 13.80
CA ALA A 76 -5.61 15.30 15.08
C ALA A 76 -4.81 16.52 15.55
N ALA A 77 -3.48 16.46 15.45
CA ALA A 77 -2.60 17.57 15.81
C ALA A 77 -2.88 18.83 14.99
N LYS A 78 -3.13 18.67 13.68
CA LYS A 78 -3.46 19.76 12.76
C LYS A 78 -4.77 20.47 13.13
N GLN A 79 -5.74 19.73 13.66
CA GLN A 79 -7.00 20.32 14.15
C GLN A 79 -6.80 21.13 15.42
N VAL A 80 -5.83 20.76 16.25
CA VAL A 80 -5.50 21.50 17.48
C VAL A 80 -4.69 22.77 17.17
N SER A 81 -3.54 22.64 16.51
CA SER A 81 -2.69 23.78 16.14
C SER A 81 -1.63 23.45 15.10
N ASN A 82 -1.10 24.48 14.43
CA ASN A 82 0.05 24.33 13.52
C ASN A 82 1.31 23.89 14.27
N ASP A 83 1.51 24.33 15.51
CA ASP A 83 2.67 23.94 16.33
C ASP A 83 2.63 22.45 16.68
N ALA A 84 1.47 21.96 17.15
CA ALA A 84 1.24 20.54 17.42
C ALA A 84 1.47 19.68 16.16
N TYR A 85 0.96 20.12 15.01
CA TYR A 85 1.19 19.46 13.72
C TYR A 85 2.68 19.35 13.38
N THR A 86 3.43 20.47 13.44
CA THR A 86 4.86 20.44 13.10
C THR A 86 5.68 19.64 14.10
N THR A 87 5.28 19.62 15.37
CA THR A 87 5.91 18.82 16.41
C THR A 87 5.68 17.33 16.18
N LEU A 88 4.43 16.88 15.99
CA LEU A 88 4.16 15.45 15.75
C LEU A 88 4.71 14.94 14.42
N MET A 89 4.77 15.76 13.37
CA MET A 89 5.48 15.42 12.13
C MET A 89 6.97 15.10 12.35
N LYS A 90 7.60 15.72 13.36
CA LYS A 90 9.01 15.47 13.73
C LYS A 90 9.17 14.28 14.67
N LEU A 91 8.22 14.09 15.60
CA LEU A 91 8.27 13.02 16.60
C LEU A 91 7.77 11.67 16.06
N LEU A 92 7.01 11.66 14.97
CA LEU A 92 6.54 10.46 14.28
C LEU A 92 7.29 10.30 12.95
N PRO A 93 8.41 9.56 12.92
CA PRO A 93 9.17 9.38 11.69
C PRO A 93 8.41 8.55 10.67
N THR A 94 8.75 8.68 9.39
CA THR A 94 8.28 7.75 8.36
C THR A 94 8.98 6.40 8.52
N LEU A 95 8.37 5.34 7.99
CA LEU A 95 9.01 4.01 8.01
C LEU A 95 10.36 4.00 7.25
N GLU A 96 10.52 4.81 6.21
CA GLU A 96 11.78 4.97 5.48
C GLU A 96 12.88 5.58 6.38
N GLN A 97 12.54 6.61 7.16
CA GLN A 97 13.48 7.24 8.10
C GLN A 97 13.93 6.24 9.19
N MET A 98 13.00 5.43 9.70
CA MET A 98 13.31 4.38 10.69
C MET A 98 14.22 3.27 10.15
N GLN A 99 14.25 3.04 8.83
CA GLN A 99 15.15 2.06 8.20
C GLN A 99 16.57 2.60 8.01
N MET A 100 16.72 3.92 7.87
CA MET A 100 18.01 4.58 7.64
C MET A 100 18.72 4.93 8.94
N ASP A 101 17.98 5.26 10.00
CA ASP A 101 18.53 5.59 11.32
C ASP A 101 18.21 4.49 12.35
N ASN A 102 19.22 3.72 12.76
CA ASN A 102 19.10 2.76 13.87
C ASN A 102 18.98 3.44 15.25
N SER A 103 18.91 4.77 15.31
CA SER A 103 19.01 5.58 16.53
C SER A 103 17.86 6.56 16.71
N VAL A 104 16.65 6.22 16.27
CA VAL A 104 15.44 7.03 16.51
C VAL A 104 15.09 7.02 18.01
N GLN A 105 15.89 7.72 18.80
CA GLN A 105 15.51 8.21 20.12
C GLN A 105 14.72 9.48 19.86
N VAL A 106 13.41 9.43 20.05
CA VAL A 106 12.59 10.63 20.12
C VAL A 106 13.11 11.43 21.31
N LYS A 107 13.98 12.42 21.06
CA LYS A 107 14.45 13.35 22.09
C LYS A 107 13.21 13.97 22.72
N ASN A 108 13.04 13.76 24.03
CA ASN A 108 11.94 14.28 24.86
C ASN A 108 11.61 15.73 24.49
N LYS A 109 10.69 15.90 23.55
CA LYS A 109 10.20 17.19 23.12
C LYS A 109 8.74 17.22 23.50
N PHE A 110 8.45 18.12 24.44
CA PHE A 110 7.12 18.29 24.98
C PHE A 110 6.15 18.65 23.84
N ILE A 111 5.05 17.92 23.73
CA ILE A 111 3.95 18.29 22.83
C ILE A 111 3.09 19.30 23.59
N THR A 112 3.10 20.54 23.13
CA THR A 112 2.12 21.56 23.55
C THR A 112 0.71 21.02 23.31
N ASP A 113 -0.17 21.10 24.30
CA ASP A 113 -1.57 20.65 24.20
C ASP A 113 -1.79 19.16 23.87
N HIS A 114 -0.87 18.26 24.28
CA HIS A 114 -1.01 16.81 24.04
C HIS A 114 -2.38 16.25 24.46
N GLN A 115 -2.98 16.79 25.53
CA GLN A 115 -4.32 16.39 25.98
C GLN A 115 -5.41 16.74 24.96
N ASN A 116 -5.30 17.87 24.26
CA ASN A 116 -6.24 18.24 23.21
C ASN A 116 -6.03 17.39 21.97
N VAL A 117 -4.77 17.06 21.63
CA VAL A 117 -4.47 16.10 20.56
C VAL A 117 -5.07 14.73 20.89
N ALA A 118 -4.93 14.25 22.12
CA ALA A 118 -5.51 12.99 22.57
C ALA A 118 -7.05 13.00 22.49
N LYS A 119 -7.72 14.11 22.82
CA LYS A 119 -9.17 14.27 22.66
C LYS A 119 -9.60 14.17 21.20
N GLU A 120 -8.92 14.86 20.29
CA GLU A 120 -9.20 14.83 18.85
C GLU A 120 -8.88 13.47 18.23
N LEU A 121 -7.83 12.80 18.70
CA LEU A 121 -7.42 11.48 18.21
C LEU A 121 -8.35 10.36 18.71
N LYS A 122 -8.94 10.49 19.90
CA LYS A 122 -9.78 9.49 20.57
C LYS A 122 -10.76 8.73 19.65
N PRO A 123 -11.60 9.38 18.81
CA PRO A 123 -12.52 8.66 17.93
C PRO A 123 -11.83 7.77 16.88
N LEU A 124 -10.57 8.05 16.53
CA LEU A 124 -9.79 7.28 15.57
C LEU A 124 -9.04 6.11 16.22
N VAL A 125 -8.69 6.23 17.51
CA VAL A 125 -7.93 5.20 18.26
C VAL A 125 -8.63 3.84 18.24
N GLU A 126 -9.96 3.81 18.31
CA GLU A 126 -10.75 2.57 18.28
C GLU A 126 -10.62 1.79 16.98
N PHE A 127 -10.20 2.45 15.90
CA PHE A 127 -10.01 1.84 14.59
C PHE A 127 -8.56 1.44 14.34
N ILE A 128 -7.63 1.65 15.28
CA ILE A 128 -6.21 1.31 15.14
C ILE A 128 -5.90 0.06 15.98
N ASP A 129 -5.38 -0.97 15.34
CA ASP A 129 -4.98 -2.23 15.98
C ASP A 129 -3.52 -2.16 16.45
N PHE A 130 -3.29 -1.51 17.59
CA PHE A 130 -1.94 -1.33 18.14
C PHE A 130 -1.17 -2.65 18.35
N LYS A 131 -1.84 -3.81 18.40
CA LYS A 131 -1.18 -5.13 18.49
C LYS A 131 -0.39 -5.47 17.22
N ARG A 132 -0.70 -4.83 16.09
CA ARG A 132 0.03 -4.98 14.82
C ARG A 132 1.24 -4.05 14.72
N ILE A 133 1.42 -3.12 15.65
CA ILE A 133 2.58 -2.22 15.66
C ILE A 133 3.74 -2.92 16.38
N LYS A 134 4.96 -2.83 15.82
CA LYS A 134 6.15 -3.43 16.43
C LYS A 134 6.36 -2.88 17.84
N GLY A 135 6.69 -3.76 18.78
CA GLY A 135 6.90 -3.42 20.19
C GLY A 135 7.89 -2.26 20.38
N GLN A 136 8.98 -2.24 19.61
CA GLN A 136 9.96 -1.15 19.68
C GLN A 136 9.38 0.21 19.26
N ILE A 137 8.51 0.25 18.24
CA ILE A 137 7.84 1.49 17.84
C ILE A 137 6.87 1.94 18.94
N LEU A 138 6.19 1.00 19.59
CA LEU A 138 5.31 1.32 20.72
C LEU A 138 6.10 1.97 21.86
N THR A 139 7.20 1.36 22.29
CA THR A 139 8.00 1.82 23.44
C THR A 139 8.78 3.10 23.16
N ASP A 140 9.37 3.21 21.97
CA ASP A 140 10.35 4.26 21.68
C ASP A 140 9.71 5.49 21.05
N VAL A 141 8.53 5.31 20.42
CA VAL A 141 7.88 6.36 19.62
C VAL A 141 6.47 6.68 20.10
N ILE A 142 5.60 5.70 20.36
CA ILE A 142 4.16 5.97 20.59
C ILE A 142 3.85 6.29 22.06
N ASP A 143 4.28 5.42 22.97
CA ASP A 143 4.02 5.53 24.41
C ASP A 143 4.54 6.84 25.01
N PRO A 144 5.77 7.30 24.68
CA PRO A 144 6.31 8.55 25.22
C PRO A 144 5.54 9.82 24.81
N LEU A 145 4.66 9.76 23.80
CA LEU A 145 3.88 10.93 23.36
C LEU A 145 2.68 11.20 24.26
N GLU A 146 2.25 10.21 25.06
CA GLU A 146 1.10 10.30 25.98
C GLU A 146 -0.22 10.75 25.31
N ILE A 147 -0.34 10.55 23.98
CA ILE A 147 -1.56 10.88 23.21
C ILE A 147 -2.54 9.70 23.09
N ILE A 148 -2.12 8.50 23.54
CA ILE A 148 -2.96 7.30 23.59
C ILE A 148 -3.31 7.00 25.06
N PRO A 149 -4.58 6.67 25.38
CA PRO A 149 -4.95 6.29 26.74
C PRO A 149 -4.07 5.15 27.27
N SER A 150 -3.45 5.34 28.43
CA SER A 150 -2.48 4.38 29.00
C SER A 150 -3.08 2.98 29.14
N LYS A 151 -4.39 2.86 29.43
CA LYS A 151 -5.11 1.57 29.51
C LYS A 151 -5.03 0.76 28.21
N ILE A 152 -5.04 1.42 27.05
CA ILE A 152 -4.92 0.75 25.74
C ILE A 152 -3.50 0.22 25.57
N ILE A 153 -2.49 1.07 25.76
CA ILE A 153 -1.07 0.70 25.66
C ILE A 153 -0.72 -0.45 26.62
N LEU A 154 -1.16 -0.37 27.89
CA LEU A 154 -0.91 -1.39 28.90
C LEU A 154 -1.55 -2.75 28.54
N ASN A 155 -2.74 -2.73 27.93
CA ASN A 155 -3.38 -3.96 27.44
C ASN A 155 -2.62 -4.54 26.23
N VAL A 156 -2.13 -3.70 25.31
CA VAL A 156 -1.30 -4.13 24.18
C VAL A 156 0.00 -4.77 24.67
N TYR A 157 0.70 -4.16 25.63
CA TYR A 157 1.90 -4.73 26.23
C TYR A 157 1.63 -6.09 26.88
N ARG A 158 0.55 -6.22 27.66
CA ARG A 158 0.15 -7.50 28.26
C ARG A 158 -0.13 -8.58 27.20
N ASP A 159 -0.77 -8.20 26.10
CA ASP A 159 -1.10 -9.12 25.01
C ASP A 159 0.16 -9.57 24.25
N ILE A 160 1.09 -8.65 23.96
CA ILE A 160 2.38 -8.97 23.34
C ILE A 160 3.14 -9.98 24.21
N VAL A 161 3.27 -9.71 25.52
CA VAL A 161 3.96 -10.60 26.48
C VAL A 161 3.30 -11.98 26.56
N ARG A 162 1.97 -12.05 26.57
CA ARG A 162 1.23 -13.33 26.60
C ARG A 162 1.36 -14.13 25.31
N SER A 163 1.47 -13.46 24.16
CA SER A 163 1.42 -14.10 22.85
C SER A 163 2.72 -14.80 22.41
N ASN A 164 3.82 -14.67 23.17
CA ASN A 164 5.14 -15.33 22.99
C ASN A 164 5.81 -15.27 21.60
N ASN A 165 5.19 -14.66 20.59
CA ASN A 165 5.72 -14.25 19.29
C ASN A 165 4.53 -13.73 18.49
N SER A 166 4.26 -12.43 18.54
CA SER A 166 3.22 -11.85 17.69
C SER A 166 3.75 -11.74 16.25
N ASN A 167 3.75 -12.85 15.52
CA ASN A 167 3.81 -12.92 14.05
C ASN A 167 2.54 -12.29 13.41
N LEU A 168 1.91 -11.32 14.08
CA LEU A 168 0.83 -10.54 13.49
C LEU A 168 1.43 -9.69 12.39
N ASN A 169 0.80 -9.75 11.23
CA ASN A 169 1.20 -8.91 10.10
C ASN A 169 1.03 -7.44 10.51
N TYR A 170 2.12 -6.67 10.44
CA TYR A 170 2.10 -5.25 10.81
C TYR A 170 1.30 -4.38 9.83
N ILE A 171 0.81 -4.99 8.75
CA ILE A 171 0.04 -4.36 7.71
C ILE A 171 -1.45 -4.71 7.90
N ARG A 172 -2.32 -3.69 7.77
CA ARG A 172 -3.76 -3.85 7.56
C ARG A 172 -4.08 -4.07 6.09
N GLY A 173 -5.04 -4.96 5.85
CA GLY A 173 -5.49 -5.35 4.51
C GLY A 173 -4.75 -6.58 4.01
N ILE A 174 -4.80 -6.82 2.70
CA ILE A 174 -4.13 -7.97 2.08
C ILE A 174 -2.84 -7.45 1.44
N PRO A 175 -1.69 -7.51 2.13
CA PRO A 175 -0.42 -7.33 1.46
C PRO A 175 -0.25 -8.43 0.42
N THR A 176 0.06 -8.04 -0.81
CA THR A 176 0.67 -8.96 -1.76
C THR A 176 2.00 -9.42 -1.15
N MET A 177 2.03 -10.68 -0.71
CA MET A 177 3.23 -11.36 -0.19
C MET A 177 4.26 -11.55 -1.32
N TYR A 178 5.44 -12.12 -1.00
CA TYR A 178 6.58 -12.57 -1.84
C TYR A 178 7.80 -11.64 -1.79
N VAL A 179 8.89 -12.09 -1.15
CA VAL A 179 10.09 -12.86 -1.62
C VAL A 179 10.88 -12.32 -2.87
N TRP A 180 12.22 -12.14 -2.76
CA TRP A 180 13.06 -11.15 -3.51
C TRP A 180 13.17 -11.47 -4.98
N ASP A 181 12.73 -10.52 -5.84
CA ASP A 181 13.14 -10.28 -7.24
C ASP A 181 12.26 -9.18 -7.87
N GLU A 182 12.84 -8.25 -8.62
CA GLU A 182 12.13 -7.31 -9.50
C GLU A 182 11.95 -7.97 -10.88
N LYS A 183 10.71 -8.08 -11.38
CA LYS A 183 10.42 -8.80 -12.64
C LYS A 183 9.42 -8.05 -13.55
N GLU A 184 9.78 -7.88 -14.83
CA GLU A 184 8.90 -7.37 -15.91
C GLU A 184 8.38 -8.53 -16.77
N CYS A 185 7.06 -8.55 -17.03
CA CYS A 185 6.37 -9.77 -17.46
C CYS A 185 5.11 -9.51 -18.32
N ILE A 186 4.57 -10.59 -18.89
CA ILE A 186 3.23 -10.67 -19.50
C ILE A 186 2.43 -11.82 -18.88
N CYS A 187 1.12 -11.69 -18.73
CA CYS A 187 0.24 -12.76 -18.26
C CYS A 187 -1.07 -12.89 -19.03
N SER A 188 -1.67 -14.08 -18.95
CA SER A 188 -3.07 -14.32 -19.34
C SER A 188 -4.02 -13.63 -18.35
N SER A 189 -5.15 -13.09 -18.79
CA SER A 189 -6.21 -12.65 -17.87
C SER A 189 -7.00 -13.79 -17.25
N GLU A 190 -7.07 -14.94 -17.92
CA GLU A 190 -7.86 -16.08 -17.46
C GLU A 190 -7.01 -16.93 -16.52
N ASN A 191 -7.56 -17.21 -15.33
CA ASN A 191 -6.96 -18.07 -14.30
C ASN A 191 -5.60 -17.61 -13.76
N PHE A 192 -5.27 -16.31 -13.86
CA PHE A 192 -4.06 -15.77 -13.25
C PHE A 192 -4.28 -15.50 -11.76
N ASN A 193 -3.42 -16.07 -10.91
CA ASN A 193 -3.49 -15.87 -9.47
C ASN A 193 -2.61 -14.70 -9.05
N TYR A 194 -3.23 -13.55 -8.79
CA TYR A 194 -2.55 -12.35 -8.30
C TYR A 194 -1.88 -12.52 -6.93
N LYS A 195 -2.25 -13.57 -6.18
CA LYS A 195 -1.62 -13.92 -4.91
C LYS A 195 -0.48 -14.91 -5.08
N SER A 196 0.04 -15.19 -6.27
CA SER A 196 1.19 -16.08 -6.45
C SER A 196 2.22 -15.43 -7.37
N TRP A 197 3.50 -15.75 -7.18
CA TRP A 197 4.55 -15.21 -8.05
C TRP A 197 4.27 -15.58 -9.52
N ALA A 198 4.40 -14.60 -10.43
CA ALA A 198 3.89 -14.73 -11.79
C ALA A 198 4.54 -15.87 -12.59
N GLY A 199 5.85 -16.09 -12.44
CA GLY A 199 6.57 -17.11 -13.23
C GLY A 199 6.35 -18.55 -12.76
N GLY A 200 5.70 -18.76 -11.61
CA GLY A 200 5.40 -20.08 -11.08
C GLY A 200 4.14 -20.69 -11.65
N GLN A 201 3.36 -19.87 -12.33
CA GLN A 201 2.08 -20.23 -12.91
C GLN A 201 2.28 -20.42 -14.41
N SER A 202 1.50 -21.30 -15.03
CA SER A 202 1.49 -21.47 -16.48
C SER A 202 0.97 -20.24 -17.22
N THR A 203 0.24 -19.37 -16.51
CA THR A 203 -0.40 -18.14 -17.02
C THR A 203 0.49 -16.91 -16.96
N GLY A 204 1.75 -17.02 -16.49
CA GLY A 204 2.70 -15.91 -16.42
C GLY A 204 4.02 -16.21 -17.11
N TRP A 205 4.53 -15.24 -17.87
CA TRP A 205 5.81 -15.29 -18.58
C TRP A 205 6.65 -14.09 -18.17
N VAL A 206 7.80 -14.37 -17.57
CA VAL A 206 8.49 -13.42 -16.71
C VAL A 206 9.99 -13.36 -17.01
N LEU A 207 10.58 -12.18 -17.14
CA LEU A 207 12.03 -11.98 -17.02
C LEU A 207 12.38 -11.53 -15.59
N GLY A 208 13.26 -12.26 -14.91
CA GLY A 208 13.74 -11.91 -13.57
C GLY A 208 15.11 -11.24 -13.57
N SER A 209 15.41 -10.48 -12.51
CA SER A 209 16.70 -9.80 -12.26
C SER A 209 17.93 -10.70 -12.23
N SER A 210 17.75 -12.00 -11.98
CA SER A 210 18.81 -13.00 -12.15
C SER A 210 19.23 -13.23 -13.61
N GLY A 211 18.49 -12.66 -14.58
CA GLY A 211 18.70 -12.85 -16.01
C GLY A 211 17.99 -14.08 -16.58
N ASN A 212 17.15 -14.73 -15.77
CA ASN A 212 16.38 -15.91 -16.19
C ASN A 212 14.95 -15.54 -16.60
N CYS A 213 14.45 -16.21 -17.64
CA CYS A 213 13.04 -16.23 -17.99
C CYS A 213 12.32 -17.38 -17.28
N PHE A 214 11.08 -17.13 -16.83
CA PHE A 214 10.26 -18.09 -16.09
C PHE A 214 8.87 -18.27 -16.71
N ASN A 215 8.40 -19.51 -16.77
CA ASN A 215 7.01 -19.87 -17.03
C ASN A 215 6.70 -21.22 -16.37
N SER A 216 5.55 -21.35 -15.71
CA SER A 216 5.11 -22.60 -15.05
C SER A 216 6.12 -23.21 -14.07
N GLY A 217 6.92 -22.38 -13.40
CA GLY A 217 7.98 -22.82 -12.47
C GLY A 217 9.29 -23.23 -13.14
N THR A 218 9.33 -23.29 -14.47
CA THR A 218 10.56 -23.59 -15.23
C THR A 218 11.37 -22.32 -15.45
N SER A 219 12.68 -22.42 -15.26
CA SER A 219 13.65 -21.32 -15.44
C SER A 219 14.54 -21.59 -16.65
N ILE A 220 14.77 -20.56 -17.47
CA ILE A 220 15.66 -20.62 -18.64
C ILE A 220 16.62 -19.43 -18.58
N GLY A 221 17.92 -19.69 -18.70
CA GLY A 221 18.92 -18.62 -18.79
C GLY A 221 18.71 -17.80 -20.07
N TYR A 222 18.60 -16.48 -19.93
CA TYR A 222 18.22 -15.60 -21.05
C TYR A 222 19.17 -14.43 -21.24
N CYS A 223 19.53 -13.74 -20.16
CA CYS A 223 20.50 -12.64 -20.18
C CYS A 223 21.38 -12.64 -18.92
N SER A 224 22.32 -11.71 -18.85
CA SER A 224 23.05 -11.46 -17.61
C SER A 224 22.12 -10.90 -16.54
N SER A 225 22.42 -11.18 -15.27
CA SER A 225 21.72 -10.56 -14.14
C SER A 225 21.84 -9.04 -14.18
N PHE A 226 20.81 -8.36 -13.69
CA PHE A 226 20.73 -6.90 -13.68
C PHE A 226 20.28 -6.37 -12.31
N LYS A 227 20.47 -5.06 -12.11
CA LYS A 227 20.33 -4.37 -10.81
C LYS A 227 19.54 -3.06 -10.95
N ASP A 228 19.35 -2.36 -9.84
CA ASP A 228 18.71 -1.04 -9.76
C ASP A 228 19.14 -0.08 -10.88
N GLY A 229 18.14 0.64 -11.40
CA GLY A 229 18.32 1.56 -12.53
C GLY A 229 18.30 0.89 -13.91
N THR A 230 18.18 -0.43 -13.98
CA THR A 230 18.06 -1.14 -15.26
C THR A 230 16.73 -0.83 -15.93
N LYS A 231 16.81 -0.47 -17.22
CA LYS A 231 15.62 -0.30 -18.06
C LYS A 231 15.35 -1.57 -18.83
N ILE A 232 14.16 -2.13 -18.65
CA ILE A 232 13.68 -3.28 -19.40
C ILE A 232 12.57 -2.81 -20.35
N THR A 233 12.54 -3.38 -21.55
CA THR A 233 11.46 -3.17 -22.51
C THR A 233 10.97 -4.53 -22.97
N VAL A 234 9.67 -4.77 -22.85
CA VAL A 234 9.01 -5.98 -23.33
C VAL A 234 8.59 -5.80 -24.79
N HIS A 235 9.01 -6.73 -25.65
CA HIS A 235 8.62 -6.79 -27.06
C HIS A 235 7.70 -7.99 -27.25
N LEU A 236 6.44 -7.74 -27.57
CA LEU A 236 5.43 -8.77 -27.78
C LEU A 236 4.96 -8.75 -29.24
N ASP A 237 5.14 -9.87 -29.95
CA ASP A 237 4.59 -10.08 -31.29
C ASP A 237 3.41 -11.06 -31.20
N MET A 238 2.19 -10.53 -31.27
CA MET A 238 0.97 -11.34 -31.18
C MET A 238 0.63 -12.08 -32.47
N ASN A 239 1.23 -11.70 -33.61
CA ASN A 239 1.06 -12.45 -34.86
C ASN A 239 1.86 -13.75 -34.82
N LYS A 240 3.10 -13.67 -34.31
CA LYS A 240 3.99 -14.83 -34.14
C LYS A 240 3.81 -15.55 -32.81
N ARG A 241 3.13 -14.92 -31.84
CA ARG A 241 3.02 -15.38 -30.45
C ARG A 241 4.38 -15.53 -29.77
N THR A 242 5.26 -14.55 -29.96
CA THR A 242 6.61 -14.52 -29.38
C THR A 242 6.82 -13.32 -28.47
N CYS A 243 7.73 -13.47 -27.51
CA CYS A 243 8.15 -12.39 -26.61
C CYS A 243 9.67 -12.30 -26.58
N ALA A 244 10.19 -11.08 -26.52
CA ALA A 244 11.61 -10.79 -26.32
C ALA A 244 11.76 -9.60 -25.37
N PHE A 245 12.96 -9.41 -24.82
CA PHE A 245 13.24 -8.29 -23.93
C PHE A 245 14.44 -7.48 -24.43
N THR A 246 14.40 -6.17 -24.18
CA THR A 246 15.58 -5.32 -24.21
C THR A 246 15.98 -4.99 -22.79
N VAL A 247 17.25 -5.20 -22.43
CA VAL A 247 17.80 -4.87 -21.10
C VAL A 247 18.90 -3.83 -21.30
N ASN A 248 18.75 -2.64 -20.72
CA ASN A 248 19.67 -1.50 -20.87
C ASN A 248 20.05 -1.21 -22.33
N GLY A 249 19.06 -1.22 -23.23
CA GLY A 249 19.26 -0.93 -24.65
C GLY A 249 19.75 -2.12 -25.50
N ILE A 250 20.17 -3.23 -24.87
CA ILE A 250 20.56 -4.45 -25.58
C ILE A 250 19.32 -5.31 -25.81
N LYS A 251 18.92 -5.49 -27.07
CA LYS A 251 17.80 -6.37 -27.44
C LYS A 251 18.26 -7.82 -27.51
N TYR A 252 17.61 -8.68 -26.72
CA TYR A 252 17.84 -10.11 -26.72
C TYR A 252 16.92 -10.82 -27.72
N PRO A 253 17.27 -12.05 -28.17
CA PRO A 253 16.42 -12.86 -29.04
C PRO A 253 15.06 -13.20 -28.41
N GLU A 254 14.14 -13.73 -29.20
CA GLU A 254 12.88 -14.26 -28.68
C GLU A 254 13.16 -15.35 -27.62
N VAL A 255 12.35 -15.39 -26.55
CA VAL A 255 12.53 -16.35 -25.47
C VAL A 255 12.20 -17.76 -25.97
N SER A 256 13.24 -18.58 -26.11
CA SER A 256 13.11 -19.98 -26.50
C SER A 256 12.20 -20.75 -25.54
N GLY A 257 11.24 -21.49 -26.09
CA GLY A 257 10.32 -22.33 -25.32
C GLY A 257 9.02 -21.66 -24.88
N TRP A 258 8.84 -20.35 -25.09
CA TRP A 258 7.56 -19.67 -24.90
C TRP A 258 6.67 -19.78 -26.14
N ASN A 259 6.24 -21.00 -26.46
CA ASN A 259 5.42 -21.31 -27.64
C ASN A 259 3.90 -21.33 -27.36
N ASN A 260 3.50 -21.04 -26.13
CA ASN A 260 2.14 -21.21 -25.63
C ASN A 260 1.47 -19.87 -25.23
N LEU A 261 1.91 -18.74 -25.80
CA LEU A 261 1.32 -17.45 -25.50
C LEU A 261 -0.16 -17.41 -25.96
N PRO A 262 -1.11 -17.05 -25.07
CA PRO A 262 -2.53 -16.97 -25.39
C PRO A 262 -2.82 -15.82 -26.36
N SER A 263 -4.02 -15.79 -26.94
CA SER A 263 -4.43 -14.73 -27.89
C SER A 263 -4.58 -13.35 -27.23
N LYS A 264 -4.60 -13.30 -25.90
CA LYS A 264 -4.73 -12.08 -25.12
C LYS A 264 -3.77 -12.11 -23.95
N LEU A 265 -2.96 -11.07 -23.85
CA LEU A 265 -1.95 -10.91 -22.81
C LEU A 265 -2.03 -9.51 -22.22
N TYR A 266 -1.64 -9.41 -20.96
CA TYR A 266 -1.60 -8.17 -20.19
C TYR A 266 -0.20 -7.96 -19.64
N PRO A 267 0.30 -6.72 -19.61
CA PRO A 267 1.54 -6.41 -18.90
C PRO A 267 1.33 -6.71 -17.41
N VAL A 268 2.29 -7.37 -16.79
CA VAL A 268 2.29 -7.62 -15.36
C VAL A 268 3.69 -7.45 -14.81
N VAL A 269 3.77 -7.03 -13.56
CA VAL A 269 5.00 -6.90 -12.83
C VAL A 269 4.87 -7.66 -11.53
N SER A 270 5.89 -8.44 -11.19
CA SER A 270 5.93 -9.18 -9.93
C SER A 270 7.06 -8.58 -9.10
N LEU A 271 6.68 -7.92 -8.01
CA LEU A 271 7.60 -7.14 -7.19
C LEU A 271 7.94 -7.80 -5.86
N LYS A 272 9.25 -7.79 -5.60
CA LYS A 272 9.91 -7.63 -4.31
C LYS A 272 9.40 -6.50 -3.41
N PHE A 273 9.00 -6.69 -2.14
CA PHE A 273 9.36 -5.68 -1.11
C PHE A 273 10.85 -5.74 -0.67
N PRO A 274 11.66 -4.67 -0.79
CA PRO A 274 11.30 -3.27 -1.01
C PRO A 274 11.55 -2.76 -2.44
N GLY A 275 11.61 -3.64 -3.42
CA GLY A 275 11.82 -3.28 -4.82
C GLY A 275 10.80 -2.27 -5.34
N LEU A 276 11.28 -1.34 -6.16
CA LEU A 276 10.52 -0.22 -6.70
C LEU A 276 10.67 -0.23 -8.21
N LEU A 277 9.55 -0.19 -8.93
CA LEU A 277 9.58 -0.07 -10.39
C LEU A 277 8.69 1.08 -10.86
N ARG A 278 9.06 1.62 -12.02
CA ARG A 278 8.26 2.62 -12.72
C ARG A 278 7.88 2.09 -14.10
N ILE A 279 6.60 1.82 -14.31
CA ILE A 279 6.07 1.50 -15.63
C ILE A 279 5.99 2.79 -16.44
N GLN A 280 6.56 2.76 -17.64
CA GLN A 280 6.44 3.84 -18.61
C GLN A 280 5.75 3.30 -19.86
N THR A 281 4.70 3.99 -20.32
CA THR A 281 4.14 3.72 -21.64
C THR A 281 5.17 4.12 -22.68
N HIS A 282 5.54 3.19 -23.58
CA HIS A 282 6.43 3.52 -24.68
C HIS A 282 5.70 4.51 -25.61
N GLN A 283 6.08 5.78 -25.58
CA GLN A 283 5.64 6.75 -26.58
C GLN A 283 6.34 6.37 -27.89
N LYS A 284 5.55 6.01 -28.91
CA LYS A 284 6.05 6.00 -30.28
C LYS A 284 6.43 7.43 -30.63
N ILE A 285 7.72 7.66 -30.85
CA ILE A 285 8.19 8.80 -31.65
C ILE A 285 7.81 8.50 -33.11
#